data_AF-A0A0F8YR49-F1
#
_entry.id   AF-A0A0F8YR49-F1
#
_cell.length_a   1.000
_cell.length_b   1.000
_cell.length_c   1.000
_cell.angle_alpha   90.00
_cell.angle_beta   90.00
_cell.angle_gamma   90.00
#
_symmetry.space_group_name_H-M   'P 1'
#
loop_
_entity.id
_entity.type
_entity.pdbx_description
1 polymer ?
#
loop_
_entity_poly.entity_id
_entity_poly.type
_entity_poly.pdbx_seq_one_letter_code
_entity_poly.pdbx_strand_id
1 'polypeptide(L)'
;IYTIGGARYATYMAGMTGVKEETTGVIHLLRNSQSVTRNSGTYEYVIDFDEVEQGSDLWLFAQTVNVDGRAHIVEDGMVYRTTSEELFDKMIVLLTPAFEGDVWYEKNVEDKQVIIYAQLKEVQLPSIGTLEVSYRLTAPRFDWKTWKNTTEDDVEGFNLDKLLQ
;
A
#
# COMPACT_ATOMS: atom_id res chain seq x y z
N ILE A 1 -5.73 23.45 -5.69
CA ILE A 1 -6.92 24.34 -5.68
C ILE A 1 -7.92 23.77 -6.67
N TYR A 2 -9.14 23.49 -6.24
CA TYR A 2 -10.23 23.10 -7.13
C TYR A 2 -11.14 24.30 -7.42
N THR A 3 -11.66 24.35 -8.64
CA THR A 3 -12.68 25.34 -9.03
C THR A 3 -13.98 24.59 -9.31
N ILE A 4 -15.00 24.81 -8.48
CA ILE A 4 -16.30 24.14 -8.59
C ILE A 4 -17.37 25.22 -8.53
N GLY A 5 -18.22 25.32 -9.56
CA GLY A 5 -19.28 26.34 -9.64
C GLY A 5 -18.78 27.79 -9.56
N GLY A 6 -17.53 28.06 -9.98
CA GLY A 6 -16.90 29.38 -9.90
C GLY A 6 -16.28 29.72 -8.53
N ALA A 7 -16.52 28.92 -7.49
CA ALA A 7 -15.85 29.04 -6.20
C ALA A 7 -14.51 28.29 -6.18
N ARG A 8 -13.53 28.82 -5.44
CA ARG A 8 -12.19 28.24 -5.28
C ARG A 8 -12.06 27.57 -3.92
N TYR A 9 -11.63 26.32 -3.93
CA TYR A 9 -11.40 25.52 -2.73
C TYR A 9 -9.93 25.15 -2.62
N ALA A 10 -9.30 25.54 -1.51
CA ALA A 10 -7.92 25.15 -1.23
C ALA A 10 -7.86 23.63 -1.02
N THR A 11 -6.81 23.03 -1.56
CA THR A 11 -6.49 21.61 -1.38
C THR A 11 -5.17 21.57 -0.65
N TYR A 12 -5.11 20.89 0.48
CA TYR A 12 -3.89 20.72 1.27
C TYR A 12 -3.36 19.30 1.05
N MET A 13 -2.04 19.17 0.98
CA MET A 13 -1.38 17.87 0.94
C MET A 13 -1.03 17.47 2.38
N ALA A 14 -1.14 16.18 2.69
CA ALA A 14 -0.66 15.66 3.97
C ALA A 14 0.86 15.80 4.06
N GLY A 15 1.36 16.25 5.21
CA GLY A 15 2.77 16.13 5.54
C GLY A 15 3.09 14.69 5.93
N MET A 16 4.18 14.13 5.39
CA MET A 16 4.64 12.78 5.72
C MET A 16 6.14 12.80 5.97
N THR A 17 6.59 12.10 7.02
CA THR A 17 8.02 11.91 7.28
C THR A 17 8.56 10.78 6.41
N GLY A 18 9.61 11.08 5.64
CA GLY A 18 10.20 10.18 4.66
C GLY A 18 9.45 10.14 3.33
N VAL A 19 10.01 9.45 2.34
CA VAL A 19 9.45 9.32 0.98
C VAL A 19 8.83 7.93 0.82
N LYS A 20 7.51 7.89 0.65
CA LYS A 20 6.72 6.67 0.49
C LYS A 20 5.74 6.83 -0.67
N GLU A 21 5.34 5.70 -1.22
CA GLU A 21 4.22 5.59 -2.15
C GLU A 21 3.00 5.04 -1.42
N GLU A 22 1.82 5.51 -1.80
CA GLU A 22 0.54 5.04 -1.26
C GLU A 22 -0.43 4.74 -2.41
N THR A 23 -1.11 3.60 -2.33
CA THR A 23 -2.25 3.28 -3.20
C THR A 23 -3.41 2.74 -2.37
N THR A 24 -4.63 3.00 -2.81
CA THR A 24 -5.87 2.59 -2.15
C THR A 24 -6.82 1.98 -3.15
N GLY A 25 -7.61 1.00 -2.72
CA GLY A 25 -8.63 0.42 -3.56
C GLY A 25 -9.65 -0.38 -2.78
N VAL A 26 -10.58 -0.99 -3.51
CA VAL A 26 -11.62 -1.86 -2.98
C VAL A 26 -11.54 -3.19 -3.72
N ILE A 27 -11.51 -4.28 -2.96
CA ILE A 27 -11.51 -5.65 -3.50
C ILE A 27 -12.78 -6.39 -3.09
N HIS A 28 -13.16 -7.35 -3.92
CA HIS A 28 -14.27 -8.26 -3.67
C HIS A 28 -13.70 -9.67 -3.55
N LEU A 29 -13.65 -10.20 -2.33
CA LEU A 29 -13.12 -11.52 -2.04
C LEU A 29 -14.15 -12.59 -2.42
N LEU A 30 -13.67 -13.69 -2.99
CA LEU A 30 -14.49 -14.85 -3.32
C LEU A 30 -14.30 -15.93 -2.27
N ARG A 31 -15.34 -16.74 -2.05
CA ARG A 31 -15.27 -17.86 -1.12
C ARG A 31 -14.28 -18.91 -1.65
N ASN A 32 -13.22 -19.20 -0.89
CA ASN A 32 -12.27 -20.23 -1.27
C ASN A 32 -12.87 -21.62 -0.93
N SER A 33 -13.34 -22.34 -1.95
CA SER A 33 -13.91 -23.69 -1.80
C SER A 33 -12.84 -24.79 -1.66
N GLN A 34 -11.56 -24.47 -1.89
CA GLN A 34 -10.45 -25.42 -1.91
C GLN A 34 -9.45 -25.25 -0.76
N SER A 35 -9.69 -24.34 0.20
CA SER A 35 -8.84 -24.23 1.40
C SER A 35 -9.05 -25.45 2.29
N VAL A 36 -8.20 -26.46 2.11
CA VAL A 36 -8.20 -27.71 2.90
C VAL A 36 -7.70 -27.46 4.34
N THR A 37 -7.11 -26.29 4.63
CA THR A 37 -6.36 -26.07 5.87
C THR A 37 -6.99 -25.17 6.92
N ARG A 38 -8.02 -24.34 6.67
CA ARG A 38 -8.74 -23.61 7.73
C ARG A 38 -10.16 -23.27 7.33
N ASN A 39 -11.15 -23.91 7.98
CA ASN A 39 -12.59 -23.61 7.96
C ASN A 39 -13.19 -23.32 6.57
N SER A 40 -14.20 -24.12 6.19
CA SER A 40 -14.96 -24.04 4.94
C SER A 40 -15.76 -22.72 4.71
N GLY A 41 -15.38 -21.59 5.32
CA GLY A 41 -16.03 -20.28 5.22
C GLY A 41 -15.08 -19.09 5.01
N THR A 42 -13.79 -19.29 4.73
CA THR A 42 -12.83 -18.19 4.49
C THR A 42 -12.94 -17.66 3.05
N TYR A 43 -12.89 -16.35 2.90
CA TYR A 43 -12.83 -15.65 1.62
C TYR A 43 -11.41 -15.14 1.37
N GLU A 44 -11.00 -15.10 0.12
CA GLU A 44 -9.64 -14.78 -0.28
C GLU A 44 -9.60 -13.85 -1.50
N TYR A 45 -8.58 -13.01 -1.56
CA TYR A 45 -8.18 -12.26 -2.73
C TYR A 45 -6.66 -12.12 -2.76
N VAL A 46 -6.04 -12.38 -3.90
CA VAL A 46 -4.59 -12.28 -4.08
C VAL A 46 -4.30 -11.02 -4.88
N ILE A 47 -3.56 -10.08 -4.28
CA ILE A 47 -2.87 -9.05 -5.03
C ILE A 47 -1.54 -9.65 -5.47
N ASP A 48 -1.47 -10.07 -6.73
CA ASP A 48 -0.25 -10.58 -7.35
C ASP A 48 0.40 -9.46 -8.17
N PHE A 49 1.52 -8.91 -7.69
CA PHE A 49 2.14 -7.77 -8.34
C PHE A 49 2.79 -8.10 -9.70
N ASP A 50 2.95 -9.38 -10.05
CA ASP A 50 3.39 -9.80 -11.38
C ASP A 50 2.25 -9.80 -12.41
N GLU A 51 1.01 -9.96 -11.94
CA GLU A 51 -0.17 -10.12 -12.78
C GLU A 51 -1.09 -8.88 -12.79
N VAL A 52 -0.80 -7.85 -11.99
CA VAL A 52 -1.57 -6.59 -12.01
C VAL A 52 -1.47 -5.90 -13.38
N GLU A 53 -2.61 -5.36 -13.84
CA GLU A 53 -2.71 -4.68 -15.13
C GLU A 53 -1.69 -3.53 -15.24
N GLN A 54 -0.89 -3.53 -16.31
CA GLN A 54 0.09 -2.49 -16.56
C GLN A 54 -0.56 -1.11 -16.61
N GLY A 55 -0.04 -0.18 -15.82
CA GLY A 55 -0.56 1.19 -15.72
C GLY A 55 -1.69 1.37 -14.69
N SER A 56 -2.18 0.30 -14.07
CA SER A 56 -3.07 0.40 -12.91
C SER A 56 -2.35 1.02 -11.70
N ASP A 57 -3.12 1.52 -10.73
CA ASP A 57 -2.56 2.08 -9.50
C ASP A 57 -1.70 1.07 -8.73
N LEU A 58 -2.08 -0.21 -8.72
CA LEU A 58 -1.28 -1.28 -8.11
C LEU A 58 0.01 -1.54 -8.88
N TRP A 59 -0.03 -1.51 -10.21
CA TRP A 59 1.17 -1.64 -11.03
C TRP A 59 2.13 -0.47 -10.81
N LEU A 60 1.62 0.78 -10.83
CA LEU A 60 2.42 1.97 -10.57
C LEU A 60 3.03 1.93 -9.17
N PHE A 61 2.25 1.56 -8.16
CA PHE A 61 2.74 1.34 -6.80
C PHE A 61 3.89 0.32 -6.81
N ALA A 62 3.68 -0.86 -7.41
CA ALA A 62 4.66 -1.94 -7.45
C ALA A 62 5.98 -1.54 -8.13
N GLN A 63 5.91 -0.78 -9.23
CA GLN A 63 7.08 -0.26 -9.92
C GLN A 63 7.82 0.78 -9.07
N THR A 64 7.09 1.72 -8.46
CA THR A 64 7.65 2.82 -7.67
C THR A 64 8.30 2.37 -6.37
N VAL A 65 7.76 1.34 -5.73
CA VAL A 65 8.39 0.75 -4.53
C VAL A 65 9.39 -0.34 -4.88
N ASN A 66 9.45 -0.72 -6.18
CA ASN A 66 10.36 -1.72 -6.75
C ASN A 66 10.20 -3.11 -6.12
N VAL A 67 8.99 -3.68 -6.22
CA VAL A 67 8.66 -5.02 -5.69
C VAL A 67 9.57 -6.13 -6.20
N ASP A 68 10.14 -5.95 -7.40
CA ASP A 68 11.08 -6.88 -8.03
C ASP A 68 12.49 -6.83 -7.41
N GLY A 69 12.76 -5.90 -6.51
CA GLY A 69 14.04 -5.76 -5.84
C GLY A 69 15.21 -5.48 -6.80
N ARG A 70 14.92 -4.77 -7.91
CA ARG A 70 15.91 -4.38 -8.92
C ARG A 70 16.95 -3.42 -8.32
N ALA A 71 18.18 -3.50 -8.81
CA ALA A 71 19.18 -2.49 -8.49
C ALA A 71 18.81 -1.17 -9.18
N HIS A 72 19.10 -0.04 -8.52
CA HIS A 72 19.07 1.27 -9.14
C HIS A 72 20.40 1.98 -8.92
N ILE A 73 20.81 2.76 -9.92
CA ILE A 73 22.02 3.56 -9.90
C ILE A 73 21.60 4.98 -9.59
N VAL A 74 22.24 5.60 -8.59
CA VAL A 74 22.07 7.02 -8.31
C VAL A 74 23.18 7.84 -8.97
N GLU A 75 23.04 9.16 -8.97
CA GLU A 75 23.93 10.08 -9.69
C GLU A 75 25.41 10.02 -9.26
N ASP A 76 25.71 9.59 -8.04
CA ASP A 76 27.10 9.44 -7.55
C ASP A 76 27.78 8.14 -8.00
N GLY A 77 27.09 7.32 -8.81
CA GLY A 77 27.57 6.03 -9.31
C GLY A 77 27.44 4.88 -8.32
N MET A 78 26.90 5.10 -7.12
CA MET A 78 26.60 4.04 -6.16
C MET A 78 25.37 3.24 -6.60
N VAL A 79 25.44 1.93 -6.36
CA VAL A 79 24.34 1.00 -6.61
C VAL A 79 23.59 0.79 -5.31
N TYR A 80 22.33 1.21 -5.28
CA TYR A 80 21.44 0.93 -4.18
C TYR A 80 20.50 -0.21 -4.55
N ARG A 81 20.24 -1.07 -3.57
CA ARG A 81 19.29 -2.17 -3.70
C ARG A 81 18.39 -2.21 -2.47
N THR A 82 17.10 -2.27 -2.73
CA THR A 82 16.09 -2.71 -1.76
C THR A 82 15.64 -4.07 -2.24
N THR A 83 15.78 -5.10 -1.40
CA THR A 83 15.27 -6.43 -1.75
C THR A 83 13.75 -6.44 -1.63
N SER A 84 13.09 -7.36 -2.32
CA SER A 84 11.65 -7.60 -2.12
C SER A 84 11.35 -7.88 -0.64
N GLU A 85 12.21 -8.64 0.04
CA GLU A 85 12.08 -8.90 1.48
C GLU A 85 12.12 -7.61 2.33
N GLU A 86 13.11 -6.74 2.11
CA GLU A 86 13.19 -5.46 2.83
C GLU A 86 11.99 -4.55 2.54
N LEU A 87 11.52 -4.54 1.29
CA LEU A 87 10.33 -3.79 0.91
C LEU A 87 9.10 -4.34 1.65
N PHE A 88 8.85 -5.63 1.55
CA PHE A 88 7.66 -6.26 2.11
C PHE A 88 7.64 -6.15 3.64
N ASP A 89 8.79 -6.21 4.31
CA ASP A 89 8.92 -5.90 5.75
C ASP A 89 8.43 -4.48 6.07
N LYS A 90 8.78 -3.50 5.24
CA LYS A 90 8.41 -2.09 5.41
C LYS A 90 7.04 -1.71 4.86
N MET A 91 6.40 -2.58 4.08
CA MET A 91 5.08 -2.35 3.52
C MET A 91 4.03 -2.38 4.62
N ILE A 92 3.17 -1.37 4.68
CA ILE A 92 2.03 -1.30 5.58
C ILE A 92 0.79 -1.65 4.77
N VAL A 93 -0.01 -2.58 5.29
CA VAL A 93 -1.31 -2.95 4.74
C VAL A 93 -2.37 -2.58 5.78
N LEU A 94 -3.29 -1.71 5.39
CA LEU A 94 -4.48 -1.39 6.19
C LEU A 94 -5.71 -1.92 5.46
N LEU A 95 -6.52 -2.70 6.17
CA LEU A 95 -7.75 -3.31 5.64
C LEU A 95 -8.95 -2.77 6.43
N THR A 96 -10.04 -2.47 5.72
CA THR A 96 -11.32 -2.08 6.33
C THR A 96 -12.43 -2.94 5.74
N PRO A 97 -13.05 -3.84 6.51
CA PRO A 97 -14.16 -4.67 6.03
C PRO A 97 -15.44 -3.85 5.89
N ALA A 98 -16.21 -4.09 4.84
CA ALA A 98 -17.59 -3.59 4.69
C ALA A 98 -18.64 -4.60 5.19
N PHE A 99 -18.23 -5.50 6.09
CA PHE A 99 -19.05 -6.55 6.69
C PHE A 99 -18.65 -6.78 8.14
N GLU A 100 -19.50 -7.49 8.89
CA GLU A 100 -19.19 -7.90 10.25
C GLU A 100 -18.35 -9.18 10.26
N GLY A 101 -17.06 -9.03 10.51
CA GLY A 101 -16.11 -10.13 10.46
C GLY A 101 -14.69 -9.71 10.74
N ASP A 102 -13.79 -10.67 10.57
CA ASP A 102 -12.35 -10.47 10.68
C ASP A 102 -11.75 -10.36 9.28
N VAL A 103 -10.76 -9.48 9.14
CA VAL A 103 -9.91 -9.36 7.96
C VAL A 103 -8.46 -9.35 8.38
N TRP A 104 -7.62 -10.04 7.61
CA TRP A 104 -6.19 -10.07 7.82
C TRP A 104 -5.49 -10.28 6.48
N TYR A 105 -4.16 -10.24 6.50
CA TYR A 105 -3.36 -10.46 5.30
C TYR A 105 -2.14 -11.32 5.61
N GLU A 106 -1.60 -11.90 4.56
CA GLU A 106 -0.29 -12.51 4.50
C GLU A 106 0.51 -11.87 3.37
N LYS A 107 1.83 -11.79 3.56
CA LYS A 107 2.78 -11.33 2.55
C LYS A 107 3.56 -12.53 2.08
N ASN A 108 3.35 -12.94 0.83
CA ASN A 108 4.17 -13.95 0.18
C ASN A 108 5.24 -13.24 -0.64
N VAL A 109 6.43 -13.09 -0.06
CA VAL A 109 7.53 -12.34 -0.67
C VAL A 109 8.11 -13.05 -1.88
N GLU A 110 8.13 -14.39 -1.88
CA GLU A 110 8.70 -15.20 -2.96
C GLU A 110 7.94 -14.99 -4.26
N ASP A 111 6.60 -15.01 -4.17
CA ASP A 111 5.71 -14.80 -5.32
C ASP A 111 5.28 -13.32 -5.47
N LYS A 112 5.81 -12.41 -4.64
CA LYS A 112 5.46 -10.97 -4.62
C LYS A 112 3.94 -10.74 -4.52
N GLN A 113 3.31 -11.40 -3.56
CA GLN A 113 1.87 -11.30 -3.34
C GLN A 113 1.53 -10.73 -1.97
N VAL A 114 0.41 -10.00 -1.92
CA VAL A 114 -0.33 -9.74 -0.68
C VAL A 114 -1.64 -10.51 -0.76
N ILE A 115 -1.78 -11.52 0.09
CA ILE A 115 -2.97 -12.36 0.16
C ILE A 115 -3.87 -11.80 1.26
N ILE A 116 -5.08 -11.40 0.89
CA ILE A 116 -6.06 -10.81 1.80
C ILE A 116 -7.12 -11.86 2.09
N TYR A 117 -7.41 -12.03 3.38
CA TYR A 117 -8.38 -12.98 3.87
C TYR A 117 -9.51 -12.28 4.61
N ALA A 118 -10.69 -12.90 4.56
CA ALA A 118 -11.85 -12.46 5.31
C ALA A 118 -12.63 -13.65 5.87
N GLN A 119 -13.18 -13.47 7.07
CA GLN A 119 -14.08 -14.42 7.71
C GLN A 119 -15.24 -13.71 8.40
N LEU A 120 -16.46 -14.18 8.15
CA LEU A 120 -17.66 -13.66 8.81
C LEU A 120 -17.77 -14.17 10.25
N LYS A 121 -18.25 -13.32 11.17
CA LYS A 121 -18.49 -13.71 12.58
C LYS A 121 -19.66 -14.68 12.75
N GLU A 122 -20.69 -14.56 11.92
CA GLU A 122 -21.80 -15.52 11.86
C GLU A 122 -21.97 -16.06 10.44
N VAL A 123 -22.36 -17.34 10.34
CA VAL A 123 -22.68 -18.04 9.08
C VAL A 123 -24.07 -17.59 8.58
N GLN A 124 -24.35 -16.29 8.58
CA GLN A 124 -25.34 -15.76 7.66
C GLN A 124 -24.61 -15.66 6.34
N LEU A 125 -24.69 -16.74 5.54
CA LEU A 125 -24.20 -16.75 4.17
C LEU A 125 -24.68 -15.46 3.52
N PRO A 126 -23.79 -14.54 3.12
CA PRO A 126 -24.21 -13.35 2.44
C PRO A 126 -24.98 -13.83 1.21
N SER A 127 -26.15 -13.24 0.96
CA SER A 127 -26.95 -13.54 -0.24
C SER A 127 -26.17 -13.24 -1.53
N ILE A 128 -25.03 -12.55 -1.39
CA ILE A 128 -24.06 -12.12 -2.38
C ILE A 128 -22.79 -12.95 -2.15
N GLY A 129 -22.34 -13.71 -3.15
CA GLY A 129 -21.21 -14.65 -3.03
C GLY A 129 -19.82 -14.02 -2.85
N THR A 130 -19.74 -12.74 -2.48
CA THR A 130 -18.50 -11.95 -2.36
C THR A 130 -18.51 -11.10 -1.09
N LEU A 131 -17.34 -10.84 -0.51
CA LEU A 131 -17.15 -9.88 0.58
C LEU A 131 -16.32 -8.67 0.11
N GLU A 132 -16.71 -7.46 0.50
CA GLU A 132 -15.99 -6.24 0.14
C GLU A 132 -15.01 -5.82 1.24
N VAL A 133 -13.78 -5.51 0.85
CA VAL A 133 -12.73 -4.95 1.73
C VAL A 133 -12.06 -3.78 1.02
N SER A 134 -12.01 -2.63 1.69
CA SER A 134 -11.14 -1.53 1.27
C SER A 134 -9.71 -1.77 1.77
N TYR A 135 -8.73 -1.48 0.94
CA TYR A 135 -7.31 -1.58 1.29
C TYR A 135 -6.58 -0.26 1.10
N ARG A 136 -5.52 -0.08 1.88
CA ARG A 136 -4.46 0.89 1.65
C ARG A 136 -3.11 0.20 1.76
N LEU A 137 -2.28 0.34 0.74
CA LEU A 137 -0.89 -0.09 0.74
C LEU A 137 0.00 1.14 0.82
N THR A 138 0.97 1.11 1.73
CA THR A 138 1.99 2.16 1.83
C THR A 138 3.35 1.51 1.98
N ALA A 139 4.32 1.88 1.16
CA ALA A 139 5.69 1.40 1.32
C ALA A 139 6.70 2.48 0.91
N PRO A 140 7.95 2.44 1.42
CA PRO A 140 9.00 3.34 0.96
C PRO A 140 9.21 3.23 -0.56
N ARG A 141 9.44 4.36 -1.23
CA ARG A 141 9.85 4.34 -2.65
C ARG A 141 11.21 3.68 -2.79
N PHE A 142 11.56 3.17 -3.98
CA PHE A 142 12.84 2.50 -4.21
C PHE A 142 14.07 3.31 -3.76
N ASP A 143 14.02 4.64 -3.84
CA ASP A 143 15.10 5.58 -3.53
C ASP A 143 15.05 6.14 -2.09
N TRP A 144 14.13 5.71 -1.23
CA TRP A 144 13.87 6.33 0.08
C TRP A 144 15.11 6.51 0.98
N LYS A 145 16.13 5.66 0.84
CA LYS A 145 17.38 5.71 1.62
C LYS A 145 18.24 6.93 1.32
N THR A 146 18.07 7.56 0.14
CA THR A 146 18.80 8.79 -0.22
C THR A 146 18.15 10.03 0.41
N TRP A 147 16.89 9.93 0.83
CA TRP A 147 16.12 11.01 1.45
C TRP A 147 16.29 11.00 2.96
N LYS A 148 17.31 11.72 3.45
CA LYS A 148 17.60 11.87 4.88
C LYS A 148 16.60 12.82 5.56
N ASN A 149 16.39 12.63 6.87
CA ASN A 149 15.61 13.56 7.69
C ASN A 149 16.40 14.81 8.12
N THR A 150 17.66 14.92 7.73
CA THR A 150 18.55 16.05 7.99
C THR A 150 19.09 16.56 6.67
N THR A 151 19.25 17.87 6.53
CA THR A 151 19.89 18.50 5.37
C THR A 151 21.09 19.34 5.80
N GLU A 152 22.09 19.45 4.92
CA GLU A 152 23.21 20.39 5.04
C GLU A 152 22.96 21.69 4.25
N ASP A 153 21.81 21.81 3.60
CA ASP A 153 21.41 23.01 2.88
C ASP A 153 21.26 24.20 3.85
N ASP A 154 21.54 25.40 3.35
CA ASP A 154 21.45 26.66 4.09
C ASP A 154 20.03 27.27 4.07
N VAL A 155 19.05 26.54 3.54
CA VAL A 155 17.66 26.99 3.43
C VAL A 155 16.92 26.77 4.75
N GLU A 156 16.39 27.85 5.34
CA GLU A 156 15.70 27.82 6.64
C GLU A 156 14.45 26.92 6.68
N GLY A 157 13.74 26.81 5.56
CA GLY A 157 12.51 26.00 5.47
C GLY A 157 11.37 26.49 6.38
N PHE A 158 10.46 25.58 6.75
CA PHE A 158 9.34 25.87 7.64
C PHE A 158 9.79 25.78 9.11
N ASN A 159 10.28 26.90 9.63
CA ASN A 159 10.84 26.99 10.97
C ASN A 159 9.75 26.89 12.06
N LEU A 160 9.62 25.69 12.66
CA LEU A 160 8.66 25.43 13.72
C LEU A 160 8.95 26.26 14.98
N ASP A 161 10.21 26.49 15.33
CA ASP A 161 10.60 27.25 16.53
C ASP A 161 10.23 28.74 16.45
N LYS A 162 10.15 29.31 15.23
CA LYS A 162 9.68 30.69 15.01
C LYS A 162 8.15 30.79 15.03
N LEU A 163 7.45 29.75 14.59
CA LEU A 163 6.00 29.78 14.36
C LEU A 163 5.19 29.26 15.56
N LEU A 164 5.78 28.39 16.38
CA LEU A 164 5.18 27.80 17.56
C LEU A 164 5.89 28.40 18.79
N GLN A 165 5.22 29.31 19.50
CA GLN A 165 5.69 29.91 20.76
C GLN A 165 5.17 29.15 21.97
#